data_AF-A0A2V2ZWY2-F1
#
_entry.id   AF-A0A2V2ZWY2-F1
#
_cell.length_a   1.000
_cell.length_b   1.000
_cell.length_c   1.000
_cell.angle_alpha   90.00
_cell.angle_beta   90.00
_cell.angle_gamma   90.00
#
_symmetry.space_group_name_H-M   'P 1'
#
loop_
_entity.id
_entity.type
_entity.pdbx_description
1 polymer ?
#
loop_
_entity_poly.entity_id
_entity_poly.type
_entity_poly.pdbx_seq_one_letter_code
_entity_poly.pdbx_strand_id
1 'polypeptide(L)' 'MAEETEKVSNVKKADIGDTISITSGTEKGKKGKVVVVRDNSVIVELGINPKKDEPIKTVISHKRYKVVK' A
#
# COMPACT_ATOMS: atom_id res chain seq x y z
N MET A 1 -35.84 6.58 6.49
CA MET A 1 -34.55 5.88 6.58
C MET A 1 -34.26 5.29 5.22
N ALA A 2 -33.42 5.96 4.44
CA ALA A 2 -32.84 5.38 3.23
C ALA A 2 -31.40 5.89 3.22
N GLU A 3 -30.53 5.14 3.89
CA GLU A 3 -29.09 5.28 3.73
C GLU A 3 -28.77 4.82 2.31
N GLU A 4 -28.51 5.79 1.45
CA GLU A 4 -27.99 5.58 0.11
C GLU A 4 -26.59 5.00 0.28
N THR A 5 -26.48 3.67 0.15
CA THR A 5 -25.20 2.97 0.19
C THR A 5 -24.32 3.53 -0.92
N GLU A 6 -23.36 4.32 -0.47
CA GLU A 6 -22.34 4.97 -1.27
C GLU A 6 -21.73 3.95 -2.22
N LYS A 7 -21.62 4.33 -3.49
CA LYS A 7 -20.89 3.58 -4.52
C LYS A 7 -19.44 3.48 -4.06
N VAL A 8 -19.12 2.42 -3.32
CA VAL A 8 -17.75 2.12 -2.91
C VAL A 8 -17.02 1.72 -4.17
N SER A 9 -16.41 2.73 -4.81
CA SER A 9 -15.43 2.53 -5.86
C SER A 9 -14.54 1.37 -5.45
N ASN A 10 -14.50 0.33 -6.28
CA ASN A 10 -13.79 -0.93 -6.08
C ASN A 10 -12.28 -0.70 -6.13
N VAL A 11 -11.78 0.18 -5.26
CA VAL A 11 -10.37 0.40 -5.01
C VAL A 11 -9.92 -0.88 -4.35
N LYS A 12 -9.28 -1.76 -5.12
CA LYS A 12 -8.66 -2.99 -4.61
C LYS A 12 -7.69 -2.57 -3.50
N LYS A 13 -8.17 -2.60 -2.25
CA LYS A 13 -7.35 -2.37 -1.08
C LYS A 13 -6.40 -3.55 -0.98
N ALA A 14 -5.12 -3.27 -0.80
CA ALA A 14 -4.17 -4.31 -0.49
C ALA A 14 -4.45 -4.84 0.90
N ASP A 15 -4.31 -6.14 1.07
CA ASP A 15 -4.45 -6.81 2.35
C ASP A 15 -3.08 -7.06 3.00
N ILE A 16 -3.06 -7.46 4.26
CA ILE A 16 -1.81 -7.76 4.97
C ILE A 16 -1.17 -8.97 4.31
N GLY A 17 0.10 -8.82 3.89
CA GLY A 17 0.86 -9.84 3.18
C GLY A 17 0.80 -9.75 1.66
N ASP A 18 -0.08 -8.90 1.10
CA ASP A 18 -0.18 -8.68 -0.34
C ASP A 18 1.01 -7.85 -0.86
N THR A 19 1.36 -8.03 -2.13
CA THR A 19 2.45 -7.25 -2.74
C THR A 19 1.85 -6.09 -3.52
N ILE A 20 2.31 -4.87 -3.22
CA ILE A 20 1.90 -3.68 -3.95
C ILE A 20 3.08 -3.08 -4.69
N SER A 21 2.79 -2.48 -5.83
CA SER A 21 3.72 -1.65 -6.58
C SER A 21 3.35 -0.20 -6.37
N ILE A 22 4.31 0.58 -5.89
CA ILE A 22 4.12 2.00 -5.65
C ILE A 22 4.12 2.72 -7.00
N THR A 23 3.04 3.42 -7.32
CA THR A 23 2.93 4.15 -8.59
C THR A 23 3.34 5.61 -8.47
N SER A 24 3.47 6.11 -7.24
CA SER A 24 3.77 7.52 -6.97
C SER A 24 4.48 7.74 -5.63
N GLY A 25 5.41 8.70 -5.59
CA GLY A 25 6.24 9.05 -4.41
C GLY A 25 7.73 8.75 -4.61
N THR A 26 8.52 8.89 -3.54
CA THR A 26 9.97 8.64 -3.52
C THR A 26 10.33 7.20 -3.89
N GLU A 27 9.36 6.30 -3.75
CA GLU A 27 9.53 4.86 -3.94
C GLU A 27 8.73 4.34 -5.14
N LYS A 28 8.36 5.25 -6.05
CA LYS A 28 7.69 4.93 -7.31
C LYS A 28 8.47 3.87 -8.10
N GLY A 29 7.77 2.83 -8.52
CA GLY A 29 8.32 1.70 -9.25
C GLY A 29 8.85 0.57 -8.36
N LYS A 30 8.99 0.81 -7.04
CA LYS A 30 9.35 -0.26 -6.10
C LYS A 30 8.13 -1.10 -5.75
N LYS A 31 8.38 -2.37 -5.49
CA LYS A 31 7.39 -3.33 -4.98
C LYS A 31 7.65 -3.56 -3.50
N GLY A 32 6.59 -3.55 -2.71
CA GLY A 32 6.66 -3.76 -1.28
C GLY A 32 5.57 -4.69 -0.81
N LYS A 33 5.87 -5.43 0.25
CA LYS A 33 4.92 -6.30 0.92
C LYS A 33 4.18 -5.50 1.97
N VAL A 34 2.86 -5.56 1.95
CA VAL A 34 2.03 -4.88 2.94
C VAL A 34 2.19 -5.59 4.28
N VAL A 35 2.63 -4.84 5.27
CA VAL A 35 2.79 -5.34 6.65
C VAL A 35 1.63 -4.90 7.53
N VAL A 36 1.05 -3.73 7.25
CA VAL A 36 -0.07 -3.18 8.03
C VAL A 36 -1.01 -2.44 7.08
N VAL A 37 -2.31 -2.65 7.24
CA VAL A 37 -3.36 -1.90 6.54
C VAL A 37 -4.06 -1.01 7.54
N ARG A 38 -4.24 0.26 7.18
CA ARG A 38 -5.07 1.24 7.90
C ARG A 38 -6.21 1.70 7.00
N ASP A 39 -7.18 2.40 7.56
CA ASP A 39 -8.38 2.87 6.85
C ASP A 39 -8.07 3.71 5.60
N ASN A 40 -7.06 4.59 5.66
CA ASN A 40 -6.71 5.51 4.56
C ASN A 40 -5.31 5.28 3.96
N SER A 41 -4.52 4.38 4.55
CA SER A 41 -3.15 4.10 4.12
C SER A 41 -2.71 2.68 4.44
N VAL A 42 -1.65 2.23 3.79
CA VAL A 42 -0.99 0.95 4.04
C VAL A 42 0.47 1.20 4.32
N ILE A 43 1.02 0.42 5.25
CA ILE A 43 2.45 0.38 5.52
C ILE A 43 3.00 -0.80 4.74
N VAL A 44 4.00 -0.53 3.91
CA VAL A 44 4.66 -1.56 3.11
C VAL A 44 6.14 -1.57 3.36
N GLU A 45 6.68 -2.78 3.36
CA GLU A 45 8.09 -3.04 3.47
C GLU A 45 8.64 -3.35 2.08
N LEU A 46 9.56 -2.51 1.61
CA LEU A 46 10.16 -2.61 0.27
C LEU A 46 11.42 -3.49 0.28
N GLY A 47 11.80 -4.02 1.43
CA GLY A 47 12.99 -4.81 1.65
C GLY A 47 13.95 -4.14 2.62
N ILE A 48 15.20 -4.60 2.62
CA ILE A 48 16.25 -4.16 3.56
C ILE A 48 17.24 -3.30 2.78
N ASN A 49 17.61 -2.13 3.31
CA ASN A 49 18.60 -1.29 2.64
C ASN A 49 20.02 -1.84 2.93
N PRO A 50 20.79 -2.32 1.93
CA PRO A 50 22.08 -2.96 2.15
C PRO A 50 23.15 -2.01 2.72
N LYS A 51 22.91 -0.69 2.69
CA LYS A 51 23.82 0.32 3.27
C LYS A 51 23.57 0.61 4.75
N LYS A 52 22.39 0.29 5.27
CA LYS A 52 21.97 0.70 6.62
C LYS A 52 21.50 -0.45 7.49
N ASP A 53 21.33 -1.65 6.92
CA ASP A 53 20.73 -2.82 7.59
C ASP A 53 19.31 -2.55 8.12
N GLU A 54 18.69 -1.42 7.74
CA GLU A 54 17.35 -1.04 8.16
C GLU A 54 16.30 -1.47 7.11
N PRO A 55 15.15 -2.02 7.55
CA PRO A 55 14.03 -2.30 6.67
C PRO A 55 13.43 -1.00 6.14
N ILE A 56 13.30 -0.90 4.82
CA ILE A 56 12.69 0.23 4.14
C ILE A 56 11.17 0.10 4.27
N LYS A 57 10.61 0.76 5.28
CA LYS A 57 9.16 0.84 5.51
C LYS A 57 8.64 2.18 5.03
N THR A 58 7.54 2.15 4.30
CA THR A 58 6.90 3.37 3.80
C THR A 58 5.39 3.30 3.93
N VAL A 59 4.78 4.46 4.08
CA VAL A 59 3.34 4.61 4.22
C VAL A 59 2.78 5.12 2.91
N ILE A 60 1.93 4.33 2.26
CA ILE A 60 1.34 4.68 0.96
C ILE A 60 -0.17 4.72 1.12
N SER A 61 -0.82 5.74 0.54
CA SER A 61 -2.28 5.79 0.48
C SER A 61 -2.82 4.77 -0.53
N HIS A 62 -4.02 4.24 -0.28
CA HIS A 62 -4.78 3.36 -1.19
C HIS A 62 -4.91 3.89 -2.63
N LYS A 63 -4.74 5.20 -2.85
CA LYS A 63 -4.77 5.83 -4.19
C LYS A 63 -3.42 5.83 -4.92
N ARG A 64 -2.30 5.58 -4.24
CA ARG A 64 -0.91 5.79 -4.76
C ARG A 64 -0.13 4.49 -4.98
N TYR A 65 -0.80 3.34 -4.93
CA TYR A 65 -0.21 2.05 -5.25
C TYR A 65 -1.16 1.23 -6.13
N LYS A 66 -0.63 0.16 -6.71
CA LYS A 66 -1.40 -0.90 -7.36
C LYS A 66 -1.07 -2.23 -6.70
N VAL A 67 -2.08 -3.02 -6.36
CA VAL A 67 -1.89 -4.40 -5.91
C VAL A 67 -1.37 -5.21 -7.10
N VAL A 68 -0.22 -5.85 -6.93
CA VAL A 68 0.39 -6.79 -7.88
C VAL A 68 0.45 -8.12 -7.15
N LYS A 69 -0.63 -8.87 -7.28
CA LYS A 69 -0.78 -10.22 -6.72
C LYS A 69 0.15 -11.21 -7.41
#